data_AF-A0A480AIS7-F1
#
_entry.id   AF-A0A480AIS7-F1
#
_cell.length_a   1.000
_cell.length_b   1.000
_cell.length_c   1.000
_cell.angle_alpha   90.00
_cell.angle_beta   90.00
_cell.angle_gamma   90.00
#
_symmetry.space_group_name_H-M   'P 1'
#
loop_
_entity.id
_entity.type
_entity.pdbx_description
1 polymer ?
#
loop_
_entity_poly.entity_id
_entity_poly.type
_entity_poly.pdbx_seq_one_letter_code
_entity_poly.pdbx_strand_id
1 'polypeptide(L)'
;MENLTLTGTAAINGTGNTANNTITGNAGNNTLTGGVGKDTLIGGLGVDRFDYRTLADSVFSNFDVITGFNATTGNDLFLVSTARSGFSNAGSVATLDTAGIAARLTNSVFTANSAAQFTFGTRSFVAINDGTAGFNATTDAIIEVTGLTGTLRLNNFTIV
;
A
#
# COMPACT_ATOMS: atom_id res chain seq x y z
N MET A 1 -18.65 -7.07 -5.93
CA MET A 1 -17.74 -6.16 -6.65
C MET A 1 -18.47 -4.85 -6.85
N GLU A 2 -17.88 -3.74 -6.41
CA GLU A 2 -18.40 -2.38 -6.58
C GLU A 2 -17.37 -1.53 -7.34
N ASN A 3 -17.86 -0.59 -8.15
CA ASN A 3 -17.04 0.38 -8.85
C ASN A 3 -17.44 1.79 -8.38
N LEU A 4 -16.51 2.51 -7.77
CA LEU A 4 -16.67 3.90 -7.34
C LEU A 4 -15.75 4.80 -8.17
N THR A 5 -16.31 5.83 -8.79
CA THR A 5 -15.54 6.85 -9.53
C THR A 5 -15.88 8.23 -9.00
N LEU A 6 -14.88 8.91 -8.47
CA LEU A 6 -14.99 10.29 -8.00
C LEU A 6 -14.87 11.23 -9.22
N THR A 7 -15.62 12.33 -9.22
CA THR A 7 -15.64 13.28 -10.34
C THR A 7 -15.34 14.70 -9.86
N GLY A 8 -15.02 15.59 -10.80
CA GLY A 8 -14.63 16.98 -10.49
C GLY A 8 -13.18 17.11 -10.04
N THR A 9 -12.84 18.24 -9.42
CA THR A 9 -11.47 18.59 -9.02
C THR A 9 -11.34 18.89 -7.52
N ALA A 10 -12.44 18.82 -6.77
CA ALA A 10 -12.43 18.97 -5.33
C ALA A 10 -11.79 17.74 -4.66
N ALA A 11 -11.21 17.93 -3.47
CA ALA A 11 -10.78 16.83 -2.62
C ALA A 11 -12.01 16.04 -2.15
N ILE A 12 -12.24 14.88 -2.75
CA ILE A 12 -13.34 13.97 -2.41
C ILE A 12 -12.70 12.66 -1.95
N ASN A 13 -13.16 12.12 -0.83
CA ASN A 13 -12.66 10.84 -0.34
C ASN A 13 -13.53 9.70 -0.87
N GLY A 14 -12.90 8.57 -1.16
CA GLY A 14 -13.56 7.34 -1.60
C GLY A 14 -13.43 6.27 -0.52
N THR A 15 -14.52 5.59 -0.21
CA THR A 15 -14.52 4.48 0.74
C THR A 15 -15.28 3.32 0.12
N GLY A 16 -14.64 2.16 0.04
CA GLY A 16 -15.26 0.92 -0.40
C GLY A 16 -16.07 0.25 0.70
N ASN A 17 -16.39 -1.02 0.50
CA ASN A 17 -17.19 -1.82 1.41
C ASN A 17 -16.43 -3.12 1.76
N THR A 18 -17.13 -4.20 2.11
CA THR A 18 -16.49 -5.47 2.50
C THR A 18 -16.30 -6.45 1.34
N ALA A 19 -16.57 -6.03 0.11
CA ALA A 19 -16.36 -6.80 -1.11
C ALA A 19 -15.26 -6.15 -1.94
N ASN A 20 -14.72 -6.87 -2.92
CA ASN A 20 -13.71 -6.31 -3.83
C ASN A 20 -14.22 -5.02 -4.52
N ASN A 21 -13.51 -3.93 -4.34
CA ASN A 21 -13.83 -2.62 -4.87
C ASN A 21 -12.84 -2.20 -5.96
N THR A 22 -13.33 -1.47 -6.96
CA THR A 22 -12.49 -0.62 -7.81
C THR A 22 -12.83 0.82 -7.52
N ILE A 23 -11.88 1.57 -6.94
CA ILE A 23 -12.06 2.97 -6.55
C ILE A 23 -11.13 3.83 -7.38
N THR A 24 -11.70 4.72 -8.20
CA THR A 24 -10.98 5.71 -8.98
C THR A 24 -11.23 7.09 -8.39
N GLY A 25 -10.18 7.75 -7.94
CA GLY A 25 -10.18 9.14 -7.53
C GLY A 25 -10.32 10.10 -8.70
N ASN A 26 -10.26 11.39 -8.39
CA ASN A 26 -10.43 12.49 -9.33
C ASN A 26 -9.12 13.29 -9.46
N ALA A 27 -9.21 14.58 -9.80
CA ALA A 27 -8.02 15.43 -9.95
C ALA A 27 -7.60 16.19 -8.69
N GLY A 28 -8.38 16.06 -7.60
CA GLY A 28 -8.06 16.64 -6.29
C GLY A 28 -7.37 15.62 -5.40
N ASN A 29 -6.82 16.07 -4.28
CA ASN A 29 -6.18 15.19 -3.30
C ASN A 29 -7.23 14.30 -2.63
N ASN A 30 -7.24 13.00 -2.92
CA ASN A 30 -8.23 12.07 -2.38
C ASN A 30 -7.63 11.20 -1.29
N THR A 31 -8.41 10.91 -0.24
CA THR A 31 -8.14 9.75 0.61
C THR A 31 -9.01 8.60 0.14
N LEU A 32 -8.37 7.49 -0.26
CA LEU A 32 -9.02 6.28 -0.75
C LEU A 32 -8.83 5.14 0.26
N THR A 33 -9.94 4.60 0.74
CA THR A 33 -9.98 3.43 1.62
C THR A 33 -10.69 2.30 0.87
N GLY A 34 -9.98 1.20 0.57
CA GLY A 34 -10.59 0.01 -0.03
C GLY A 34 -11.56 -0.67 0.93
N GLY A 35 -11.05 -1.01 2.12
CA GLY A 35 -11.79 -1.74 3.14
C GLY A 35 -11.40 -3.21 3.09
N VAL A 36 -12.30 -4.08 3.55
CA VAL A 36 -12.06 -5.53 3.45
C VAL A 36 -12.34 -5.97 2.03
N GLY A 37 -11.41 -6.68 1.40
CA GLY A 37 -11.59 -7.11 0.02
C GLY A 37 -10.27 -7.12 -0.68
N LYS A 38 -10.26 -7.61 -1.92
CA LYS A 38 -9.13 -7.39 -2.82
C LYS A 38 -9.47 -6.21 -3.70
N ASP A 39 -8.93 -5.06 -3.36
CA ASP A 39 -9.33 -3.80 -3.96
C ASP A 39 -8.34 -3.31 -4.99
N THR A 40 -8.83 -2.50 -5.92
CA THR A 40 -8.02 -1.75 -6.89
C THR A 40 -8.26 -0.27 -6.67
N LEU A 41 -7.21 0.44 -6.26
CA LEU A 41 -7.25 1.87 -5.95
C LEU A 41 -6.44 2.65 -6.98
N ILE A 42 -7.05 3.67 -7.56
CA ILE A 42 -6.44 4.57 -8.55
C ILE A 42 -6.60 5.99 -8.00
N GLY A 43 -5.51 6.64 -7.61
CA GLY A 43 -5.54 8.00 -7.04
C GLY A 43 -6.04 9.04 -8.04
N GLY A 44 -5.41 9.07 -9.22
CA GLY A 44 -5.71 10.04 -10.26
C GLY A 44 -4.62 11.11 -10.34
N LEU A 45 -5.02 12.39 -10.34
CA LEU A 45 -4.07 13.50 -10.20
C LEU A 45 -4.20 14.06 -8.79
N GLY A 46 -3.17 14.78 -8.35
CA GLY A 46 -3.14 15.36 -7.01
C GLY A 46 -2.16 14.61 -6.13
N VAL A 47 -2.29 14.81 -4.82
CA VAL A 47 -1.52 14.11 -3.78
C VAL A 47 -2.49 13.22 -3.02
N ASP A 48 -2.50 11.94 -3.37
CA ASP A 48 -3.49 11.00 -2.85
C ASP A 48 -2.98 10.26 -1.61
N ARG A 49 -3.93 9.82 -0.78
CA ARG A 49 -3.69 9.00 0.41
C ARG A 49 -4.39 7.67 0.26
N PHE A 50 -3.64 6.59 0.27
CA PHE A 50 -4.16 5.22 0.29
C PHE A 50 -4.17 4.73 1.74
N ASP A 51 -5.35 4.48 2.29
CA ASP A 51 -5.55 4.21 3.71
C ASP A 51 -5.30 2.75 4.07
N TYR A 52 -4.21 2.53 4.80
CA TYR A 52 -3.81 1.25 5.39
C TYR A 52 -3.58 1.41 6.90
N ARG A 53 -4.37 2.25 7.58
CA ARG A 53 -4.38 2.30 9.05
C ARG A 53 -4.82 0.97 9.66
N THR A 54 -5.68 0.24 8.96
CA THR A 54 -6.07 -1.15 9.25
C THR A 54 -5.28 -2.09 8.35
N LEU A 55 -4.14 -2.61 8.81
CA LEU A 55 -3.27 -3.46 7.97
C LEU A 55 -3.95 -4.76 7.53
N ALA A 56 -4.88 -5.28 8.35
CA ALA A 56 -5.62 -6.51 8.09
C ALA A 56 -6.53 -6.43 6.85
N ASP A 57 -6.84 -5.23 6.37
CA ASP A 57 -7.67 -5.01 5.18
C ASP A 57 -6.96 -5.52 3.92
N SER A 58 -5.63 -5.59 3.91
CA SER A 58 -4.82 -5.94 2.73
C SER A 58 -3.66 -6.87 3.09
N VAL A 59 -3.98 -8.06 3.57
CA VAL A 59 -2.99 -9.10 3.92
C VAL A 59 -2.56 -9.91 2.71
N PHE A 60 -1.49 -10.70 2.81
CA PHE A 60 -0.93 -11.44 1.66
C PHE A 60 -1.92 -12.35 0.91
N SER A 61 -2.87 -12.99 1.61
CA SER A 61 -3.88 -13.83 0.95
C SER A 61 -4.87 -13.04 0.09
N ASN A 62 -4.97 -11.74 0.31
CA ASN A 62 -5.99 -10.88 -0.28
C ASN A 62 -5.49 -9.45 -0.52
N PHE A 63 -4.24 -9.31 -0.95
CA PHE A 63 -3.60 -7.99 -1.11
C PHE A 63 -4.31 -7.13 -2.14
N ASP A 64 -4.32 -5.84 -1.88
CA ASP A 64 -4.81 -4.79 -2.77
C ASP A 64 -3.81 -4.46 -3.87
N VAL A 65 -4.33 -3.77 -4.89
CA VAL A 65 -3.55 -3.18 -5.97
C VAL A 65 -3.75 -1.67 -5.99
N ILE A 66 -2.66 -0.92 -5.90
CA ILE A 66 -2.64 0.50 -6.26
C ILE A 66 -2.11 0.64 -7.69
N THR A 67 -2.81 1.42 -8.50
CA THR A 67 -2.38 1.73 -9.86
C THR A 67 -1.99 3.20 -9.98
N GLY A 68 -0.78 3.43 -10.52
CA GLY A 68 -0.28 4.78 -10.83
C GLY A 68 0.27 5.54 -9.63
N PHE A 69 0.62 4.87 -8.53
CA PHE A 69 1.20 5.53 -7.35
C PHE A 69 2.42 6.38 -7.73
N ASN A 70 2.38 7.65 -7.36
CA ASN A 70 3.44 8.60 -7.63
C ASN A 70 4.31 8.83 -6.40
N ALA A 71 5.46 8.15 -6.34
CA ALA A 71 6.41 8.29 -5.24
C ALA A 71 7.43 9.42 -5.45
N THR A 72 7.15 10.41 -6.31
CA THR A 72 7.96 11.64 -6.32
C THR A 72 7.77 12.40 -5.01
N THR A 73 8.81 13.12 -4.54
CA THR A 73 8.78 13.77 -3.22
C THR A 73 7.58 14.72 -3.09
N GLY A 74 6.76 14.51 -2.06
CA GLY A 74 5.58 15.33 -1.76
C GLY A 74 4.32 14.97 -2.55
N ASN A 75 4.33 13.80 -3.20
CA ASN A 75 3.21 13.27 -3.96
C ASN A 75 2.55 12.11 -3.17
N ASP A 76 1.93 11.13 -3.81
CA ASP A 76 1.13 10.09 -3.16
C ASP A 76 1.75 9.47 -1.89
N LEU A 77 0.85 9.16 -0.96
CA LEU A 77 1.15 8.70 0.39
C LEU A 77 0.36 7.44 0.75
N PHE A 78 0.98 6.55 1.51
CA PHE A 78 0.30 5.57 2.33
C PHE A 78 -0.07 6.22 3.67
N LEU A 79 -1.35 6.20 4.01
CA LEU A 79 -1.83 6.62 5.32
C LEU A 79 -1.82 5.42 6.27
N VAL A 80 -1.09 5.51 7.38
CA VAL A 80 -0.84 4.40 8.31
C VAL A 80 -1.15 4.80 9.75
N SER A 81 -1.41 3.83 10.63
CA SER A 81 -1.89 4.08 12.00
C SER A 81 -0.81 4.52 12.98
N THR A 82 0.46 4.20 12.68
CA THR A 82 1.62 4.62 13.47
C THR A 82 2.72 5.17 12.57
N ALA A 83 3.46 6.15 13.08
CA ALA A 83 4.60 6.73 12.36
C ALA A 83 5.60 5.62 12.02
N ARG A 84 6.02 5.57 10.76
CA ARG A 84 6.93 4.52 10.29
C ARG A 84 8.32 4.72 10.89
N SER A 85 8.85 3.68 11.51
CA SER A 85 10.18 3.67 12.14
C SER A 85 11.32 3.52 11.13
N GLY A 86 11.01 3.09 9.91
CA GLY A 86 11.98 2.92 8.83
C GLY A 86 11.33 2.47 7.52
N PHE A 87 12.11 2.59 6.44
CA PHE A 87 11.76 2.06 5.11
C PHE A 87 12.96 1.32 4.52
N SER A 88 12.76 0.09 4.05
CA SER A 88 13.81 -0.73 3.43
C SER A 88 13.46 -1.16 2.01
N ASN A 89 14.47 -1.38 1.18
CA ASN A 89 14.31 -2.05 -0.12
C ASN A 89 14.85 -3.47 0.02
N ALA A 90 13.96 -4.45 0.12
CA ALA A 90 14.29 -5.85 0.36
C ALA A 90 14.68 -6.61 -0.93
N GLY A 91 14.58 -5.96 -2.09
CA GLY A 91 14.94 -6.53 -3.39
C GLY A 91 13.95 -7.59 -3.88
N SER A 92 14.44 -8.54 -4.68
CA SER A 92 13.61 -9.57 -5.30
C SER A 92 13.34 -10.75 -4.36
N VAL A 93 12.09 -11.21 -4.30
CA VAL A 93 11.68 -12.48 -3.70
C VAL A 93 11.74 -13.59 -4.74
N ALA A 94 12.18 -14.79 -4.34
CA ALA A 94 12.32 -15.92 -5.25
C ALA A 94 10.97 -16.57 -5.61
N THR A 95 10.06 -16.62 -4.65
CA THR A 95 8.69 -17.13 -4.77
C THR A 95 7.73 -16.12 -4.16
N LEU A 96 6.56 -15.97 -4.77
CA LEU A 96 5.47 -15.16 -4.20
C LEU A 96 4.59 -16.04 -3.32
N ASP A 97 5.17 -16.48 -2.21
CA ASP A 97 4.51 -17.21 -1.13
C ASP A 97 5.05 -16.71 0.22
N THR A 98 4.44 -17.17 1.32
CA THR A 98 4.83 -16.72 2.66
C THR A 98 6.31 -16.95 2.96
N ALA A 99 6.86 -18.10 2.54
CA ALA A 99 8.26 -18.45 2.78
C ALA A 99 9.22 -17.56 1.98
N GLY A 100 8.94 -17.32 0.70
CA GLY A 100 9.76 -16.49 -0.17
C GLY A 100 9.79 -15.02 0.26
N ILE A 101 8.64 -14.49 0.71
CA ILE A 101 8.56 -13.13 1.25
C ILE A 101 9.28 -13.04 2.60
N ALA A 102 9.03 -13.97 3.53
CA ALA A 102 9.69 -13.99 4.84
C ALA A 102 11.22 -14.13 4.75
N ALA A 103 11.72 -14.82 3.73
CA ALA A 103 13.16 -14.93 3.47
C ALA A 103 13.83 -13.60 3.07
N ARG A 104 13.05 -12.58 2.69
CA ARG A 104 13.53 -11.21 2.41
C ARG A 104 13.16 -10.23 3.52
N LEU A 105 11.93 -10.32 4.01
CA LEU A 105 11.40 -9.47 5.09
C LEU A 105 11.67 -10.09 6.47
N THR A 106 12.96 -10.25 6.77
CA THR A 106 13.42 -10.74 8.08
C THR A 106 13.28 -9.66 9.15
N ASN A 107 13.42 -10.02 10.43
CA ASN A 107 13.31 -9.08 11.55
C ASN A 107 14.31 -7.91 11.49
N SER A 108 15.42 -8.05 10.77
CA SER A 108 16.41 -6.97 10.57
C SER A 108 16.08 -6.06 9.40
N VAL A 109 15.32 -6.55 8.41
CA VAL A 109 14.93 -5.78 7.20
C VAL A 109 13.57 -5.11 7.40
N PHE A 110 12.67 -5.79 8.09
CA PHE A 110 11.28 -5.40 8.31
C PHE A 110 11.02 -5.35 9.82
N THR A 111 11.49 -4.26 10.44
CA THR A 111 11.37 -4.03 11.88
C THR A 111 9.96 -3.60 12.28
N ALA A 112 9.64 -3.70 13.57
CA ALA A 112 8.38 -3.22 14.14
C ALA A 112 8.02 -1.80 13.65
N ASN A 113 6.80 -1.63 13.14
CA ASN A 113 6.25 -0.39 12.59
C ASN A 113 7.07 0.19 11.42
N SER A 114 7.74 -0.65 10.62
CA SER A 114 8.44 -0.22 9.40
C SER A 114 7.62 -0.48 8.13
N ALA A 115 8.15 -0.06 6.99
CA ALA A 115 7.68 -0.48 5.68
C ALA A 115 8.85 -1.01 4.85
N ALA A 116 8.55 -1.84 3.86
CA ALA A 116 9.55 -2.35 2.94
C ALA A 116 8.97 -2.42 1.53
N GLN A 117 9.82 -2.25 0.52
CA GLN A 117 9.47 -2.65 -0.84
C GLN A 117 10.19 -3.95 -1.22
N PHE A 118 9.54 -4.79 -2.03
CA PHE A 118 10.15 -5.95 -2.68
C PHE A 118 9.56 -6.14 -4.08
N THR A 119 10.20 -6.99 -4.88
CA THR A 119 9.72 -7.33 -6.22
C THR A 119 9.57 -8.84 -6.42
N PHE A 120 8.65 -9.25 -7.28
CA PHE A 120 8.55 -10.62 -7.79
C PHE A 120 8.38 -10.58 -9.31
N GLY A 121 9.42 -11.00 -10.04
CA GLY A 121 9.49 -10.77 -11.48
C GLY A 121 9.43 -9.27 -11.78
N THR A 122 8.42 -8.86 -12.54
CA THR A 122 8.17 -7.44 -12.90
C THR A 122 7.23 -6.72 -11.95
N ARG A 123 6.67 -7.42 -10.95
CA ARG A 123 5.68 -6.88 -10.01
C ARG A 123 6.40 -6.25 -8.82
N SER A 124 5.90 -5.10 -8.37
CA SER A 124 6.42 -4.36 -7.23
C SER A 124 5.40 -4.37 -6.09
N PHE A 125 5.88 -4.55 -4.87
CA PHE A 125 5.05 -4.63 -3.68
C PHE A 125 5.57 -3.73 -2.59
N VAL A 126 4.65 -3.19 -1.80
CA VAL A 126 4.90 -2.52 -0.54
C VAL A 126 4.37 -3.40 0.58
N ALA A 127 5.21 -3.69 1.56
CA ALA A 127 4.84 -4.34 2.81
C ALA A 127 4.84 -3.29 3.93
N ILE A 128 3.82 -3.32 4.79
CA ILE A 128 3.72 -2.42 5.94
C ILE A 128 3.61 -3.28 7.19
N ASN A 129 4.63 -3.19 8.06
CA ASN A 129 4.74 -4.05 9.22
C ASN A 129 3.83 -3.58 10.35
N ASP A 130 3.27 -4.53 11.09
CA ASP A 130 2.59 -4.30 12.34
C ASP A 130 3.59 -3.92 13.47
N GLY A 131 3.21 -4.14 14.73
CA GLY A 131 4.08 -3.87 15.88
C GLY A 131 5.18 -4.92 16.11
N THR A 132 5.25 -5.97 15.30
CA THR A 132 6.10 -7.17 15.48
C THR A 132 7.04 -7.32 14.29
N ALA A 133 8.34 -7.27 14.54
CA ALA A 133 9.34 -7.39 13.47
C ALA A 133 9.27 -8.75 12.75
N GLY A 134 9.57 -8.72 11.44
CA GLY A 134 9.51 -9.86 10.53
C GLY A 134 8.14 -9.98 9.85
N PHE A 135 8.10 -10.63 8.69
CA PHE A 135 6.86 -10.77 7.94
C PHE A 135 5.87 -11.76 8.55
N ASN A 136 4.64 -11.30 8.76
CA ASN A 136 3.47 -12.08 9.11
C ASN A 136 2.38 -11.90 8.05
N ALA A 137 2.07 -12.98 7.34
CA ALA A 137 1.11 -12.98 6.23
C ALA A 137 -0.35 -12.65 6.60
N THR A 138 -0.67 -12.53 7.89
CA THR A 138 -2.04 -12.29 8.39
C THR A 138 -2.22 -10.96 9.12
N THR A 139 -1.14 -10.27 9.46
CA THR A 139 -1.19 -9.02 10.24
C THR A 139 -0.43 -7.87 9.58
N ASP A 140 0.53 -8.18 8.71
CA ASP A 140 1.20 -7.17 7.88
C ASP A 140 0.42 -6.94 6.60
N ALA A 141 0.35 -5.68 6.18
CA ALA A 141 -0.24 -5.35 4.90
C ALA A 141 0.75 -5.64 3.76
N ILE A 142 0.24 -6.18 2.66
CA ILE A 142 0.91 -6.31 1.37
C ILE A 142 0.06 -5.56 0.36
N ILE A 143 0.69 -4.68 -0.42
CA ILE A 143 0.04 -3.92 -1.47
C ILE A 143 0.85 -4.08 -2.74
N GLU A 144 0.24 -4.53 -3.82
CA GLU A 144 0.87 -4.46 -5.14
C GLU A 144 0.77 -3.04 -5.68
N VAL A 145 1.88 -2.49 -6.16
CA VAL A 145 1.90 -1.16 -6.78
C VAL A 145 2.28 -1.30 -8.24
N THR A 146 1.34 -0.98 -9.12
CA THR A 146 1.52 -1.00 -10.57
C THR A 146 1.70 0.42 -11.10
N GLY A 147 2.52 0.58 -12.15
CA GLY A 147 2.76 1.91 -12.73
C GLY A 147 3.46 2.89 -11.78
N LEU A 148 4.20 2.39 -10.77
CA LEU A 148 4.95 3.21 -9.82
C LEU A 148 5.86 4.20 -10.56
N THR A 149 5.74 5.48 -10.24
CA THR A 149 6.68 6.51 -10.66
C THR A 149 7.48 7.03 -9.47
N GLY A 150 8.69 7.54 -9.70
CA GLY A 150 9.58 7.99 -8.61
C GLY A 150 10.25 6.84 -7.85
N THR A 151 10.55 7.06 -6.56
CA THR A 151 11.22 6.05 -5.72
C THR A 151 10.62 6.09 -4.33
N LEU A 152 10.04 4.97 -3.90
CA LEU A 152 9.49 4.83 -2.57
C LEU A 152 10.55 5.05 -1.49
N ARG A 153 10.16 5.82 -0.48
CA ARG A 153 10.98 6.20 0.66
C ARG A 153 10.07 6.39 1.88
N LEU A 154 10.69 6.62 3.03
CA LEU A 154 9.98 6.85 4.29
C LEU A 154 8.98 8.03 4.22
N ASN A 155 9.26 9.05 3.40
CA ASN A 155 8.37 10.20 3.23
C ASN A 155 7.10 9.91 2.39
N ASN A 156 6.94 8.69 1.87
CA ASN A 156 5.69 8.25 1.26
C ASN A 156 4.70 7.66 2.28
N PHE A 157 4.99 7.74 3.58
CA PHE A 157 4.11 7.24 4.64
C PHE A 157 3.77 8.37 5.61
N THR A 158 2.48 8.54 5.89
CA THR A 158 1.95 9.59 6.78
C THR A 158 0.98 9.01 7.80
N ILE A 159 0.82 9.71 8.93
CA ILE A 159 -0.24 9.44 9.92
C ILE A 159 -1.36 10.50 9.89
N VAL A 160 -1.20 11.53 9.05
CA VAL A 160 -2.14 12.66 8.86
C VAL A 160 -2.62 12.79 7.43
#